data_AF-A0A7C0W424-F1
#
_entry.id   AF-A0A7C0W424-F1
#
_cell.length_a   1.000
_cell.length_b   1.000
_cell.length_c   1.000
_cell.angle_alpha   90.00
_cell.angle_beta   90.00
_cell.angle_gamma   90.00
#
_symmetry.space_group_name_H-M   'P 1'
#
loop_
_entity.id
_entity.type
_entity.pdbx_description
1 polymer ?
#
loop_
_entity_poly.entity_id
_entity_poly.type
_entity_poly.pdbx_seq_one_letter_code
_entity_poly.pdbx_strand_id
1 'polypeptide(L)'
;ASGSTLYATAERVYVATQPWMNWGLLAEDEIRNKAEGYRSRIHMFDTSGSPSYVASGEVTGFLLNQFSMDEYDGSLRVASTTAPQDRWWSGESESLVTILQLEGNRLAEVGRIDGLGRGERIFGVRFIDDIGYVVTFRQTDPLYTIDLSNPSRPKVAGELELLGYSAYLHPAGDGLLLGLGQDADKTGRTKGTKLSLFDVSDPAHPMKIDQVTMDGGYSQAENDHHAFTFWNGLVLAPYEGWGRDGSSYDSGVLAVRVNGRRLTFEKVLRAFEDGPISGKDMERLEPWRWTPIRTIVIGPNIYTITQGGIAVHDFDTLDRITFERF
;
A
#
# COMPACT_ATOMS: atom_id res chain seq x y z
N ALA A 1 17.37 11.32 -15.15
CA ALA A 1 17.01 10.86 -13.79
C ALA A 1 16.27 9.54 -13.93
N SER A 2 16.62 8.49 -13.17
CA SER A 2 15.78 7.31 -13.07
C SER A 2 14.48 7.73 -12.38
N GLY A 3 13.34 7.61 -13.05
CA GLY A 3 12.04 7.82 -12.40
C GLY A 3 11.87 6.81 -11.28
N SER A 4 11.66 7.28 -10.04
CA SER A 4 11.47 6.40 -8.89
C SER A 4 10.00 6.00 -8.71
N THR A 5 9.08 6.77 -9.28
CA THR A 5 7.64 6.52 -9.19
C THR A 5 6.92 7.06 -10.42
N LEU A 6 6.00 6.27 -10.98
CA LEU A 6 5.19 6.62 -12.14
C LEU A 6 3.70 6.48 -11.79
N TYR A 7 2.92 7.48 -12.17
CA TYR A 7 1.46 7.45 -12.16
C TYR A 7 0.96 7.80 -13.56
N ALA A 8 -0.13 7.17 -14.01
CA ALA A 8 -0.66 7.38 -15.35
C ALA A 8 -2.19 7.38 -15.35
N THR A 9 -2.75 8.28 -16.14
CA THR A 9 -4.16 8.26 -16.58
C THR A 9 -4.21 7.80 -18.04
N ALA A 10 -5.40 7.82 -18.65
CA ALA A 10 -5.54 7.53 -20.09
C ALA A 10 -4.79 8.54 -20.98
N GLU A 11 -4.66 9.78 -20.52
CA GLU A 11 -4.17 10.90 -21.36
C GLU A 11 -2.88 11.53 -20.82
N ARG A 12 -2.45 11.19 -19.61
CA ARG A 12 -1.32 11.81 -18.94
C ARG A 12 -0.45 10.81 -18.20
N VAL A 13 0.85 11.06 -18.18
CA VAL A 13 1.82 10.33 -17.35
C VAL A 13 2.57 11.32 -16.49
N TYR A 14 2.68 11.00 -15.21
CA TYR A 14 3.45 11.73 -14.22
C TYR A 14 4.63 10.89 -13.77
N VAL A 15 5.82 11.44 -13.92
CA VAL A 15 7.07 10.82 -13.47
C VAL A 15 7.62 11.63 -12.32
N ALA A 16 7.60 11.04 -11.13
CA ALA A 16 8.29 11.60 -9.99
C ALA A 16 9.77 11.20 -10.01
N THR A 17 10.64 12.19 -9.84
CA THR A 17 12.07 11.98 -9.72
C THR A 17 12.57 12.51 -8.40
N GLN A 18 13.42 11.71 -7.79
CA GLN A 18 14.08 11.99 -6.53
C GLN A 18 15.58 12.15 -6.82
N PRO A 19 16.19 13.30 -6.49
CA PRO A 19 17.65 13.42 -6.54
C PRO A 19 18.28 12.24 -5.80
N TRP A 20 19.09 11.44 -6.50
CA TRP A 20 19.75 10.28 -5.92
C TRP A 20 20.69 10.74 -4.80
N MET A 21 20.55 10.13 -3.64
CA MET A 21 21.36 10.40 -2.45
C MET A 21 21.57 9.06 -1.75
N ASN A 22 22.81 8.75 -1.38
CA ASN A 22 23.08 7.62 -0.52
C ASN A 22 23.03 8.08 0.94
N TRP A 23 21.84 8.00 1.54
CA TRP A 23 21.58 8.46 2.90
C TRP A 23 22.42 7.71 3.95
N GLY A 24 22.78 6.46 3.69
CA GLY A 24 23.60 5.65 4.61
C GLY A 24 25.08 6.05 4.69
N LEU A 25 25.54 6.97 3.82
CA LEU A 25 26.91 7.49 3.84
C LEU A 25 27.03 8.87 4.51
N LEU A 26 25.91 9.46 4.91
CA LEU A 26 25.87 10.79 5.50
C LEU A 26 25.86 10.72 7.03
N ALA A 27 26.44 11.73 7.68
CA ALA A 27 26.27 11.89 9.12
C ALA A 27 24.82 12.32 9.45
N GLU A 28 24.36 12.06 10.67
CA GLU A 28 22.97 12.29 11.09
C GLU A 28 22.51 13.75 10.92
N ASP A 29 23.39 14.70 11.21
CA ASP A 29 23.15 16.14 11.02
C ASP A 29 23.09 16.54 9.55
N GLU A 30 23.92 15.94 8.68
CA GLU A 30 23.86 16.12 7.24
C GLU A 30 22.58 15.55 6.63
N ILE A 31 22.13 14.39 7.11
CA ILE A 31 20.85 13.77 6.71
C ILE A 31 19.70 14.74 7.03
N ARG A 32 19.66 15.27 8.26
CA ARG A 32 18.61 16.22 8.67
C ARG A 32 18.59 17.47 7.79
N ASN A 33 19.73 18.12 7.63
CA ASN A 33 19.84 19.34 6.82
C ASN A 33 19.42 19.11 5.35
N LYS A 34 19.78 17.96 4.78
CA LYS A 34 19.39 17.62 3.39
C LYS A 34 17.91 17.25 3.27
N ALA A 35 17.32 16.60 4.28
CA ALA A 35 15.92 16.22 4.27
C ALA A 35 14.99 17.44 4.41
N GLU A 36 15.31 18.42 5.27
CA GLU A 36 14.53 19.66 5.43
C GLU A 36 14.33 20.41 4.10
N GLY A 37 15.38 20.47 3.28
CA GLY A 37 15.35 21.07 1.95
C GLY A 37 14.90 20.13 0.82
N TYR A 38 14.58 18.87 1.11
CA TYR A 38 14.35 17.88 0.06
C TYR A 38 13.03 18.14 -0.66
N ARG A 39 13.07 18.07 -2.00
CA ARG A 39 11.92 18.21 -2.87
C ARG A 39 11.90 17.07 -3.89
N SER A 40 10.75 16.41 -4.02
CA SER A 40 10.49 15.48 -5.12
C SER A 40 10.00 16.28 -6.33
N ARG A 41 10.61 16.05 -7.49
CA ARG A 41 10.22 16.70 -8.76
C ARG A 41 9.20 15.84 -9.46
N ILE A 42 8.20 16.46 -10.07
CA ILE A 42 7.17 15.76 -10.83
C ILE A 42 7.15 16.32 -12.24
N HIS A 43 7.23 15.43 -13.21
CA HIS A 43 7.22 15.75 -14.64
C HIS A 43 5.94 15.21 -15.27
N MET A 44 5.16 16.07 -15.91
CA MET A 44 3.94 15.73 -16.61
C MET A 44 4.20 15.56 -18.10
N PHE A 45 3.68 14.46 -18.66
CA PHE A 45 3.67 14.15 -20.08
C PHE A 45 2.23 13.95 -20.55
N ASP A 46 1.88 14.50 -21.71
CA ASP A 46 0.66 14.19 -22.45
C ASP A 46 0.90 12.90 -23.24
N THR A 47 0.00 11.94 -23.12
CA THR A 47 0.03 10.63 -23.79
C THR A 47 -1.24 10.34 -24.61
N SER A 48 -2.05 11.35 -24.92
CA SER A 48 -3.20 11.23 -25.82
C SER A 48 -2.79 10.89 -27.27
N GLY A 49 -1.52 11.11 -27.62
CA GLY A 49 -0.88 10.72 -28.88
C GLY A 49 0.58 10.30 -28.68
N SER A 50 1.49 10.83 -29.50
CA SER A 50 2.93 10.67 -29.23
C SER A 50 3.29 11.37 -27.92
N PRO A 51 3.93 10.68 -26.95
CA PRO A 51 4.25 11.26 -25.66
C PRO A 51 5.02 12.58 -25.78
N SER A 52 4.51 13.64 -25.14
CA SER A 52 5.13 14.96 -25.17
C SER A 52 5.19 15.56 -23.77
N TYR A 53 6.28 16.27 -23.46
CA TYR A 53 6.48 16.89 -22.16
C TYR A 53 5.63 18.16 -22.03
N VAL A 54 4.92 18.31 -20.91
CA VAL A 54 3.98 19.41 -20.67
C VAL A 54 4.53 20.39 -19.63
N ALA A 55 4.83 19.92 -18.43
CA ALA A 55 5.17 20.76 -17.30
C ALA A 55 5.95 20.02 -16.22
N SER A 56 6.52 20.77 -15.28
CA SER A 56 7.05 20.23 -14.03
C SER A 56 6.58 21.02 -12.82
N GLY A 57 6.58 20.35 -11.66
CA GLY A 57 6.42 20.96 -10.35
C GLY A 57 7.28 20.24 -9.32
N GLU A 58 7.24 20.72 -8.08
CA GLU A 58 7.95 20.14 -6.97
C GLU A 58 7.03 20.04 -5.75
N VAL A 59 7.22 18.99 -4.94
CA VAL A 59 6.55 18.84 -3.65
C VAL A 59 7.60 18.60 -2.57
N THR A 60 7.28 19.01 -1.34
CA THR A 60 8.15 18.79 -0.18
C THR A 60 8.27 17.30 0.16
N GLY A 61 9.49 16.84 0.42
CA GLY A 61 9.73 15.50 0.94
C GLY A 61 9.73 14.38 -0.09
N PHE A 62 9.44 13.18 0.38
CA PHE A 62 9.57 11.90 -0.33
C PHE A 62 8.19 11.29 -0.56
N LEU A 63 7.94 10.82 -1.79
CA LEU A 63 6.76 10.00 -2.09
C LEU A 63 7.02 8.56 -1.62
N LEU A 64 5.96 7.88 -1.18
CA LEU A 64 6.02 6.48 -0.76
C LEU A 64 6.11 5.55 -1.99
N ASN A 65 5.12 5.66 -2.88
CA ASN A 65 4.99 4.83 -4.07
C ASN A 65 3.99 5.47 -5.07
N GLN A 66 3.55 4.74 -6.09
CA GLN A 66 2.64 5.25 -7.12
C GLN A 66 1.29 5.72 -6.60
N PHE A 67 0.81 5.18 -5.46
CA PHE A 67 -0.44 5.61 -4.85
C PHE A 67 -0.30 6.93 -4.09
N SER A 68 0.92 7.44 -3.91
CA SER A 68 1.17 8.79 -3.43
C SER A 68 0.82 9.87 -4.46
N MET A 69 0.44 9.51 -5.69
CA MET A 69 -0.03 10.45 -6.70
C MET A 69 -1.39 10.04 -7.25
N ASP A 70 -2.21 11.03 -7.55
CA ASP A 70 -3.46 10.85 -8.29
C ASP A 70 -3.86 12.12 -9.05
N GLU A 71 -4.50 11.99 -10.20
CA GLU A 71 -5.10 13.09 -10.94
C GLU A 71 -6.63 13.01 -10.85
N TYR A 72 -7.25 14.09 -10.38
CA TYR A 72 -8.70 14.21 -10.30
C TYR A 72 -9.15 15.63 -10.61
N ASP A 73 -10.15 15.77 -11.47
CA ASP A 73 -10.73 17.05 -11.91
C ASP A 73 -9.66 18.11 -12.26
N GLY A 74 -8.69 17.70 -13.09
CA GLY A 74 -7.59 18.57 -13.55
C GLY A 74 -6.53 18.92 -12.50
N SER A 75 -6.62 18.34 -11.31
CA SER A 75 -5.69 18.57 -10.20
C SER A 75 -4.85 17.32 -9.92
N LEU A 76 -3.53 17.47 -9.88
CA LEU A 76 -2.63 16.43 -9.41
C LEU A 76 -2.51 16.52 -7.88
N ARG A 77 -2.79 15.44 -7.18
CA ARG A 77 -2.79 15.32 -5.72
C ARG A 77 -1.62 14.45 -5.32
N VAL A 78 -0.79 14.91 -4.39
CA VAL A 78 0.47 14.28 -4.06
C VAL A 78 0.64 14.17 -2.55
N ALA A 79 0.79 12.94 -2.05
CA ALA A 79 1.13 12.68 -0.66
C ALA A 79 2.63 12.45 -0.49
N SER A 80 3.23 13.03 0.54
CA SER A 80 4.67 12.90 0.79
C SER A 80 5.00 12.99 2.28
N THR A 81 6.21 12.57 2.66
CA THR A 81 6.74 12.70 4.03
C THR A 81 8.03 13.51 4.02
N THR A 82 8.24 14.38 5.00
CA THR A 82 9.47 15.20 5.12
C THR A 82 10.73 14.41 5.48
N ALA A 83 10.59 13.12 5.79
CA ALA A 83 11.66 12.21 6.11
C ALA A 83 11.84 11.13 5.03
N PRO A 84 13.08 10.69 4.79
CA PRO A 84 13.35 9.56 3.89
C PRO A 84 12.72 8.28 4.45
N GLN A 85 12.40 7.33 3.57
CA GLN A 85 11.76 6.06 3.96
C GLN A 85 12.70 5.13 4.76
N ASP A 86 14.00 5.42 4.78
CA ASP A 86 15.01 4.55 5.38
C ASP A 86 15.05 4.57 6.92
N ARG A 87 15.50 3.46 7.51
CA ARG A 87 15.47 3.18 8.96
C ARG A 87 16.40 4.03 9.83
N TRP A 88 17.26 4.85 9.24
CA TRP A 88 18.24 5.67 9.97
C TRP A 88 17.71 7.03 10.41
N TRP A 89 16.51 7.43 9.98
CA TRP A 89 15.98 8.73 10.32
C TRP A 89 15.41 8.77 11.76
N SER A 90 16.03 9.61 12.57
CA SER A 90 15.73 9.88 14.00
C SER A 90 15.08 11.26 14.24
N GLY A 91 15.00 12.10 13.21
CA GLY A 91 14.48 13.46 13.29
C GLY A 91 12.95 13.54 13.34
N GLU A 92 12.42 14.75 13.56
CA GLU A 92 11.00 15.03 13.40
C GLU A 92 10.57 14.77 11.95
N SER A 93 9.36 14.25 11.76
CA SER A 93 8.79 14.03 10.44
C SER A 93 7.35 14.47 10.44
N GLU A 94 6.83 14.82 9.28
CA GLU A 94 5.41 15.01 9.07
C GLU A 94 5.08 14.61 7.64
N SER A 95 3.82 14.27 7.44
CA SER A 95 3.30 13.95 6.13
C SER A 95 2.45 15.09 5.61
N LEU A 96 2.44 15.25 4.29
CA LEU A 96 1.77 16.32 3.58
C LEU A 96 0.89 15.75 2.49
N VAL A 97 -0.14 16.51 2.13
CA VAL A 97 -0.83 16.37 0.84
C VAL A 97 -0.79 17.71 0.12
N THR A 98 -0.14 17.74 -1.04
CA THR A 98 -0.01 18.91 -1.91
C THR A 98 -0.86 18.72 -3.16
N ILE A 99 -1.60 19.76 -3.55
CA ILE A 99 -2.41 19.79 -4.77
C ILE A 99 -1.75 20.74 -5.76
N LEU A 100 -1.48 20.21 -6.95
CA LEU A 100 -0.84 20.89 -8.06
C LEU A 100 -1.81 21.03 -9.23
N GLN A 101 -1.83 22.19 -9.89
CA GLN A 101 -2.58 22.42 -11.13
C GLN A 101 -1.66 22.96 -12.22
N LEU A 102 -1.99 22.65 -13.48
CA LEU A 102 -1.25 23.16 -14.63
C LEU A 102 -1.51 24.66 -14.81
N GLU A 103 -0.47 25.47 -14.67
CA GLU A 103 -0.48 26.90 -14.97
C GLU A 103 0.55 27.18 -16.05
N GLY A 104 0.11 27.34 -17.30
CA GLY A 104 1.03 27.50 -18.43
C GLY A 104 1.91 26.26 -18.62
N ASN A 105 3.20 26.36 -18.31
CA ASN A 105 4.19 25.28 -18.43
C ASN A 105 4.73 24.77 -17.09
N ARG A 106 4.02 25.05 -15.98
CA ARG A 106 4.39 24.60 -14.63
C ARG A 106 3.22 23.91 -13.93
N LEU A 107 3.51 22.92 -13.08
CA LEU A 107 2.59 22.41 -12.09
C LEU A 107 2.72 23.27 -10.84
N ALA A 108 1.74 24.14 -10.61
CA ALA A 108 1.72 25.10 -9.52
C ALA A 108 0.99 24.53 -8.30
N GLU A 109 1.55 24.69 -7.10
CA GLU A 109 0.84 24.41 -5.85
C GLU A 109 -0.34 25.37 -5.67
N VAL A 110 -1.54 24.80 -5.57
CA VAL A 110 -2.79 25.54 -5.35
C VAL A 110 -3.34 25.33 -3.95
N GLY A 111 -2.97 24.22 -3.28
CA GLY A 111 -3.37 23.93 -1.91
C GLY A 111 -2.48 22.87 -1.28
N ARG A 112 -2.46 22.86 0.05
CA ARG A 112 -1.62 21.94 0.83
C ARG A 112 -2.17 21.69 2.22
N ILE A 113 -1.97 20.48 2.71
CA ILE A 113 -2.09 20.08 4.11
C ILE A 113 -0.71 19.66 4.60
N ASP A 114 -0.35 20.09 5.81
CA ASP A 114 0.85 19.70 6.53
C ASP A 114 0.48 19.09 7.90
N GLY A 115 1.49 18.63 8.66
CA GLY A 115 1.30 18.16 10.02
C GLY A 115 0.61 16.80 10.20
N LEU A 116 0.40 16.03 9.13
CA LEU A 116 -0.19 14.70 9.25
C LEU A 116 0.81 13.74 9.90
N GLY A 117 0.38 13.01 10.94
CA GLY A 117 1.22 12.03 11.63
C GLY A 117 2.57 12.61 12.07
N ARG A 118 2.58 13.68 12.88
CA ARG A 118 3.83 14.29 13.36
C ARG A 118 4.68 13.26 14.10
N GLY A 119 5.91 13.07 13.64
CA GLY A 119 6.84 12.06 14.12
C GLY A 119 6.67 10.70 13.45
N GLU A 120 5.78 10.57 12.47
CA GLU A 120 5.45 9.35 11.73
C GLU A 120 5.69 9.54 10.22
N ARG A 121 5.58 8.44 9.46
CA ARG A 121 5.72 8.44 8.00
C ARG A 121 4.55 7.76 7.35
N ILE A 122 4.30 8.07 6.08
CA ILE A 122 3.27 7.40 5.30
C ILE A 122 3.63 5.92 5.12
N PHE A 123 2.65 5.05 5.37
CA PHE A 123 2.70 3.61 5.06
C PHE A 123 1.71 3.21 3.98
N GLY A 124 0.64 3.98 3.78
CA GLY A 124 -0.35 3.73 2.74
C GLY A 124 -1.04 5.02 2.31
N VAL A 125 -1.38 5.10 1.03
CA VAL A 125 -2.15 6.22 0.48
C VAL A 125 -3.18 5.67 -0.49
N ARG A 126 -4.35 6.29 -0.52
CA ARG A 126 -5.32 6.11 -1.60
C ARG A 126 -6.08 7.40 -1.83
N PHE A 127 -6.32 7.75 -3.08
CA PHE A 127 -7.25 8.80 -3.44
C PHE A 127 -8.47 8.18 -4.10
N ILE A 128 -9.67 8.62 -3.71
CA ILE A 128 -10.95 8.15 -4.24
C ILE A 128 -11.85 9.37 -4.35
N ASP A 129 -12.24 9.72 -5.57
CA ASP A 129 -13.04 10.92 -5.86
C ASP A 129 -12.46 12.14 -5.14
N ASP A 130 -13.26 12.87 -4.37
CA ASP A 130 -12.86 14.06 -3.62
C ASP A 130 -12.10 13.76 -2.31
N ILE A 131 -11.82 12.50 -1.98
CA ILE A 131 -11.24 12.13 -0.68
C ILE A 131 -9.85 11.51 -0.82
N GLY A 132 -8.92 11.99 0.01
CA GLY A 132 -7.61 11.35 0.23
C GLY A 132 -7.61 10.53 1.53
N TYR A 133 -7.04 9.34 1.47
CA TYR A 133 -6.80 8.46 2.61
C TYR A 133 -5.30 8.33 2.81
N VAL A 134 -4.80 8.72 3.97
CA VAL A 134 -3.37 8.68 4.30
C VAL A 134 -3.18 7.93 5.60
N VAL A 135 -2.43 6.84 5.54
CA VAL A 135 -2.04 5.99 6.66
C VAL A 135 -0.63 6.39 7.05
N THR A 136 -0.41 6.82 8.30
CA THR A 136 0.93 7.06 8.85
C THR A 136 1.26 6.05 9.94
N PHE A 137 2.52 5.79 10.26
CA PHE A 137 2.82 4.87 11.36
C PHE A 137 4.17 5.13 12.03
N ARG A 138 4.17 5.09 13.36
CA ARG A 138 5.37 4.87 14.19
C ARG A 138 5.13 3.88 15.33
N GLN A 139 3.93 3.91 15.91
CA GLN A 139 3.47 3.00 16.98
C GLN A 139 1.95 2.77 16.87
N THR A 140 1.22 3.84 16.57
CA THR A 140 -0.18 3.90 16.14
C THR A 140 -0.23 4.27 14.66
N ASP A 141 -1.26 3.80 13.95
CA ASP A 141 -1.57 4.22 12.58
C ASP A 141 -2.87 5.02 12.58
N PRO A 142 -2.79 6.36 12.52
CA PRO A 142 -3.95 7.14 12.14
C PRO A 142 -4.21 6.97 10.63
N LEU A 143 -5.38 6.42 10.31
CA LEU A 143 -5.98 6.61 9.01
C LEU A 143 -6.59 8.02 8.97
N TYR A 144 -5.90 8.94 8.29
CA TYR A 144 -6.45 10.25 7.95
C TYR A 144 -7.37 10.16 6.75
N THR A 145 -8.47 10.90 6.83
CA THR A 145 -9.35 11.20 5.70
C THR A 145 -9.25 12.69 5.42
N ILE A 146 -9.10 13.02 4.14
CA ILE A 146 -8.78 14.36 3.68
C ILE A 146 -9.83 14.78 2.67
N ASP A 147 -10.53 15.88 2.94
CA ASP A 147 -11.44 16.51 2.00
C ASP A 147 -10.62 17.34 1.00
N LEU A 148 -10.65 16.89 -0.25
CA LEU A 148 -9.96 17.48 -1.41
C LEU A 148 -10.94 18.07 -2.43
N SER A 149 -12.24 18.18 -2.09
CA SER A 149 -13.28 18.73 -2.96
C SER A 149 -13.03 20.19 -3.39
N ASN A 150 -12.28 20.94 -2.59
CA ASN A 150 -11.75 22.25 -2.96
C ASN A 150 -10.21 22.21 -3.02
N PRO A 151 -9.61 22.13 -4.22
CA PRO A 151 -8.16 22.07 -4.42
C PRO A 151 -7.38 23.20 -3.74
N SER A 152 -7.98 24.40 -3.61
CA SER A 152 -7.33 25.56 -3.00
C SER A 152 -7.45 25.63 -1.47
N ARG A 153 -8.31 24.80 -0.89
CA ARG A 153 -8.60 24.75 0.55
C ARG A 153 -8.82 23.31 1.02
N PRO A 154 -7.84 22.41 0.80
CA PRO A 154 -7.92 21.05 1.32
C PRO A 154 -7.94 21.09 2.85
N LYS A 155 -8.60 20.12 3.48
CA LYS A 155 -8.63 20.01 4.95
C LYS A 155 -8.68 18.55 5.40
N VAL A 156 -8.16 18.29 6.59
CA VAL A 156 -8.40 17.00 7.25
C VAL A 156 -9.88 16.93 7.62
N ALA A 157 -10.56 15.88 7.16
CA ALA A 157 -11.97 15.64 7.44
C ALA A 157 -12.15 14.86 8.73
N GLY A 158 -11.37 13.80 8.92
CA GLY A 158 -11.42 12.92 10.07
C GLY A 158 -10.13 12.13 10.25
N GLU A 159 -9.98 11.51 11.41
CA GLU A 159 -8.82 10.73 11.81
C GLU A 159 -9.30 9.51 12.60
N LEU A 160 -8.73 8.35 12.30
CA LEU A 160 -9.01 7.10 12.99
C LEU A 160 -7.72 6.45 13.47
N GLU A 161 -7.44 6.56 14.77
CA GLU A 161 -6.28 5.91 15.40
C GLU A 161 -6.49 4.40 15.56
N LEU A 162 -5.52 3.62 15.11
CA LEU A 162 -5.52 2.16 15.20
C LEU A 162 -4.14 1.63 15.61
N LEU A 163 -4.10 0.41 16.14
CA LEU A 163 -2.84 -0.33 16.27
C LEU A 163 -2.50 -1.02 14.96
N GLY A 164 -1.20 -1.19 14.68
CA GLY A 164 -0.72 -1.74 13.41
C GLY A 164 -0.80 -0.71 12.30
N TYR A 165 -0.71 -1.12 11.04
CA TYR A 165 -0.89 -0.22 9.89
C TYR A 165 -1.50 -0.89 8.67
N SER A 166 -2.04 -0.11 7.74
CA SER A 166 -2.42 -0.57 6.39
C SER A 166 -1.42 -0.10 5.34
N ALA A 167 -0.67 -1.03 4.74
CA ALA A 167 0.30 -0.72 3.67
C ALA A 167 -0.36 -0.61 2.29
N TYR A 168 -1.46 -1.33 2.09
CA TYR A 168 -2.24 -1.28 0.85
C TYR A 168 -3.71 -1.02 1.16
N LEU A 169 -4.28 -0.02 0.48
CA LEU A 169 -5.68 0.37 0.60
C LEU A 169 -6.41 0.08 -0.71
N HIS A 170 -7.56 -0.60 -0.61
CA HIS A 170 -8.36 -1.02 -1.76
C HIS A 170 -9.81 -0.58 -1.60
N PRO A 171 -10.35 0.26 -2.52
CA PRO A 171 -11.77 0.62 -2.51
C PRO A 171 -12.64 -0.63 -2.68
N ALA A 172 -13.60 -0.86 -1.77
CA ALA A 172 -14.49 -2.01 -1.82
C ALA A 172 -15.93 -1.68 -2.26
N GLY A 173 -16.18 -0.44 -2.68
CA GLY A 173 -17.51 0.06 -3.06
C GLY A 173 -18.36 0.49 -1.86
N ASP A 174 -19.46 1.20 -2.10
CA ASP A 174 -20.47 1.58 -1.09
C ASP A 174 -19.91 2.27 0.17
N GLY A 175 -18.88 3.11 0.00
CA GLY A 175 -18.21 3.78 1.12
C GLY A 175 -17.36 2.84 1.98
N LEU A 176 -16.98 1.67 1.47
CA LEU A 176 -16.09 0.73 2.15
C LEU A 176 -14.67 0.78 1.61
N LEU A 177 -13.70 0.61 2.50
CA LEU A 177 -12.28 0.56 2.21
C LEU A 177 -11.65 -0.66 2.89
N LEU A 178 -10.92 -1.47 2.13
CA LEU A 178 -10.10 -2.55 2.66
C LEU A 178 -8.68 -2.03 2.91
N GLY A 179 -8.10 -2.38 4.06
CA GLY A 179 -6.70 -2.14 4.37
C GLY A 179 -5.96 -3.43 4.66
N LEU A 180 -4.95 -3.74 3.85
CA LEU A 180 -4.02 -4.83 4.09
C LEU A 180 -2.71 -4.29 4.65
N GLY A 181 -2.24 -4.87 5.75
CA GLY A 181 -0.96 -4.53 6.36
C GLY A 181 -0.68 -5.41 7.57
N GLN A 182 -0.27 -4.80 8.67
CA GLN A 182 0.17 -5.50 9.87
C GLN A 182 -0.68 -5.12 11.08
N ASP A 183 -0.97 -6.08 11.94
CA ASP A 183 -1.40 -5.79 13.31
C ASP A 183 -0.20 -5.47 14.20
N ALA A 184 -0.41 -4.72 15.29
CA ALA A 184 0.65 -4.42 16.25
C ALA A 184 0.13 -4.32 17.69
N ASP A 185 1.05 -4.33 18.66
CA ASP A 185 0.75 -3.89 20.03
C ASP A 185 0.95 -2.38 20.21
N LYS A 186 0.64 -1.91 21.43
CA LYS A 186 0.80 -0.49 21.84
C LYS A 186 2.24 0.02 21.80
N THR A 187 3.24 -0.86 21.66
CA THR A 187 4.65 -0.48 21.53
C THR A 187 5.07 -0.30 20.07
N GLY A 188 4.16 -0.59 19.12
CA GLY A 188 4.43 -0.58 17.68
C GLY A 188 5.02 -1.90 17.16
N ARG A 189 5.14 -2.93 18.01
CA ARG A 189 5.66 -4.23 17.57
C ARG A 189 4.61 -4.97 16.75
N THR A 190 4.94 -5.30 15.50
CA THR A 190 4.05 -6.03 14.62
C THR A 190 3.77 -7.44 15.14
N LYS A 191 2.54 -7.91 14.95
CA LYS A 191 2.04 -9.21 15.41
C LYS A 191 1.73 -10.16 14.26
N GLY A 192 1.55 -9.63 13.05
CA GLY A 192 1.28 -10.42 11.86
C GLY A 192 0.35 -9.72 10.88
N THR A 193 0.06 -10.40 9.77
CA THR A 193 -0.74 -9.84 8.68
C THR A 193 -2.17 -9.54 9.12
N LYS A 194 -2.71 -8.40 8.69
CA LYS A 194 -4.06 -7.95 9.01
C LYS A 194 -4.77 -7.44 7.76
N LEU A 195 -6.00 -7.88 7.58
CA LEU A 195 -6.98 -7.30 6.66
C LEU A 195 -8.05 -6.59 7.48
N SER A 196 -8.17 -5.28 7.32
CA SER A 196 -9.19 -4.44 7.98
C SER A 196 -10.23 -4.00 6.97
N LEU A 197 -11.47 -3.87 7.43
CA LEU A 197 -12.57 -3.26 6.67
C LEU A 197 -12.98 -1.97 7.38
N PHE A 198 -13.00 -0.87 6.63
CA PHE A 198 -13.39 0.45 7.10
C PHE A 198 -14.70 0.89 6.44
N ASP A 199 -15.56 1.53 7.22
CA ASP A 199 -16.60 2.42 6.71
C ASP A 199 -16.03 3.83 6.62
N VAL A 200 -16.02 4.36 5.41
CA VAL A 200 -15.56 5.70 5.04
C VAL A 200 -16.64 6.47 4.29
N SER A 201 -17.91 6.07 4.43
CA SER A 201 -19.06 6.76 3.83
C SER A 201 -19.27 8.17 4.38
N ASP A 202 -18.86 8.42 5.63
CA ASP A 202 -18.70 9.75 6.21
C ASP A 202 -17.21 10.02 6.47
N PRO A 203 -16.54 10.82 5.61
CA PRO A 203 -15.13 11.17 5.79
C PRO A 203 -14.86 11.91 7.11
N ALA A 204 -15.85 12.54 7.76
CA ALA A 204 -15.61 13.16 9.06
C ALA A 204 -15.51 12.13 10.20
N HIS A 205 -16.04 10.93 10.01
CA HIS A 205 -16.13 9.88 11.03
C HIS A 205 -15.77 8.49 10.46
N PRO A 206 -14.54 8.29 9.94
CA PRO A 206 -14.12 6.98 9.47
C PRO A 206 -14.10 5.96 10.61
N MET A 207 -14.55 4.73 10.34
CA MET A 207 -14.64 3.67 11.35
C MET A 207 -14.08 2.35 10.83
N LYS A 208 -13.26 1.66 11.62
CA LYS A 208 -12.96 0.24 11.40
C LYS A 208 -14.13 -0.60 11.86
N ILE A 209 -14.76 -1.31 10.93
CA ILE A 209 -15.98 -2.08 11.19
C ILE A 209 -15.74 -3.58 11.34
N ASP A 210 -14.65 -4.10 10.76
CA ASP A 210 -14.26 -5.50 10.91
C ASP A 210 -12.76 -5.71 10.64
N GLN A 211 -12.22 -6.86 11.05
CA GLN A 211 -10.85 -7.26 10.72
C GLN A 211 -10.65 -8.78 10.78
N VAL A 212 -9.71 -9.28 9.97
CA VAL A 212 -9.14 -10.62 10.06
C VAL A 212 -7.63 -10.47 10.28
N THR A 213 -7.08 -11.24 11.20
CA THR A 213 -5.64 -11.27 11.51
C THR A 213 -5.09 -12.67 11.34
N MET A 214 -3.88 -12.77 10.80
CA MET A 214 -3.06 -13.96 10.84
C MET A 214 -1.87 -13.69 11.77
N ASP A 215 -1.63 -14.60 12.71
CA ASP A 215 -0.50 -14.47 13.62
C ASP A 215 0.83 -14.64 12.87
N GLY A 216 1.76 -13.72 13.13
CA GLY A 216 3.05 -13.66 12.46
C GLY A 216 2.94 -13.33 10.97
N GLY A 217 4.09 -13.43 10.29
CA GLY A 217 4.22 -13.31 8.84
C GLY A 217 3.83 -11.96 8.23
N TYR A 218 3.99 -11.88 6.92
CA TYR A 218 3.73 -10.70 6.11
C TYR A 218 3.06 -11.08 4.80
N SER A 219 2.46 -10.09 4.16
CA SER A 219 1.90 -10.24 2.82
C SER A 219 2.80 -9.54 1.81
N GLN A 220 3.07 -10.20 0.69
CA GLN A 220 3.71 -9.55 -0.45
C GLN A 220 2.90 -8.33 -0.94
N ALA A 221 1.58 -8.35 -0.76
CA ALA A 221 0.71 -7.24 -1.17
C ALA A 221 0.91 -5.95 -0.36
N GLU A 222 1.66 -5.98 0.75
CA GLU A 222 2.11 -4.78 1.45
C GLU A 222 3.10 -3.94 0.63
N ASN A 223 3.88 -4.59 -0.26
CA ASN A 223 4.90 -3.94 -1.07
C ASN A 223 4.57 -3.97 -2.56
N ASP A 224 3.76 -4.94 -3.00
CA ASP A 224 3.40 -5.15 -4.40
C ASP A 224 1.90 -5.43 -4.52
N HIS A 225 1.14 -4.36 -4.74
CA HIS A 225 -0.32 -4.40 -4.88
C HIS A 225 -0.85 -5.41 -5.91
N HIS A 226 -0.06 -5.83 -6.90
CA HIS A 226 -0.49 -6.86 -7.86
C HIS A 226 -0.64 -8.25 -7.23
N ALA A 227 -0.09 -8.46 -6.04
CA ALA A 227 -0.31 -9.68 -5.27
C ALA A 227 -1.73 -9.74 -4.65
N PHE A 228 -2.41 -8.60 -4.49
CA PHE A 228 -3.75 -8.52 -3.94
C PHE A 228 -4.81 -8.67 -5.04
N THR A 229 -5.75 -9.59 -4.83
CA THR A 229 -6.93 -9.74 -5.69
C THR A 229 -8.19 -9.53 -4.88
N PHE A 230 -9.10 -8.72 -5.40
CA PHE A 230 -10.48 -8.60 -4.91
C PHE A 230 -11.45 -8.84 -6.06
N TRP A 231 -12.23 -9.91 -5.96
CA TRP A 231 -13.14 -10.33 -7.03
C TRP A 231 -14.43 -10.92 -6.46
N ASN A 232 -15.58 -10.38 -6.87
CA ASN A 232 -16.91 -10.83 -6.42
C ASN A 232 -17.01 -11.03 -4.89
N GLY A 233 -16.49 -10.06 -4.13
CA GLY A 233 -16.50 -10.09 -2.67
C GLY A 233 -15.43 -11.00 -2.05
N LEU A 234 -14.59 -11.70 -2.82
CA LEU A 234 -13.50 -12.52 -2.29
C LEU A 234 -12.18 -11.75 -2.37
N VAL A 235 -11.55 -11.53 -1.21
CA VAL A 235 -10.17 -11.06 -1.08
C VAL A 235 -9.23 -12.26 -1.08
N LEU A 236 -8.19 -12.18 -1.89
CA LEU A 236 -7.10 -13.14 -1.98
C LEU A 236 -5.78 -12.37 -1.82
N ALA A 237 -5.09 -12.59 -0.71
CA ALA A 237 -3.82 -11.94 -0.40
C ALA A 237 -2.78 -12.99 0.00
N PRO A 238 -1.62 -13.08 -0.69
CA PRO A 238 -0.54 -13.92 -0.26
C PRO A 238 -0.11 -13.66 1.18
N TYR A 239 0.32 -14.70 1.87
CA TYR A 239 0.88 -14.64 3.20
C TYR A 239 2.10 -15.56 3.26
N GLU A 240 3.12 -15.13 3.98
CA GLU A 240 4.26 -15.96 4.34
C GLU A 240 4.78 -15.61 5.73
N GLY A 241 5.28 -16.61 6.46
CA GLY A 241 5.80 -16.40 7.81
C GLY A 241 6.63 -17.57 8.31
N TRP A 242 7.65 -17.25 9.11
CA TRP A 242 8.40 -18.24 9.84
C TRP A 242 7.68 -18.63 11.14
N GLY A 243 7.71 -19.91 11.49
CA GLY A 243 7.33 -20.38 12.81
C GLY A 243 8.18 -19.72 13.89
N ARG A 244 7.65 -19.61 15.11
CA ARG A 244 8.28 -18.83 16.21
C ARG A 244 9.69 -19.29 16.57
N ASP A 245 9.97 -20.57 16.41
CA ASP A 245 11.27 -21.20 16.68
C ASP A 245 12.20 -21.24 15.44
N GLY A 246 11.74 -20.70 14.31
CA GLY A 246 12.43 -20.71 13.02
C GLY A 246 12.51 -22.09 12.36
N SER A 247 11.83 -23.12 12.88
CA SER A 247 11.93 -24.50 12.39
C SER A 247 10.92 -24.86 11.29
N SER A 248 10.01 -23.92 11.00
CA SER A 248 8.97 -24.07 10.00
C SER A 248 8.74 -22.78 9.22
N TYR A 249 8.22 -22.92 8.00
CA TYR A 249 7.81 -21.83 7.15
C TYR A 249 6.40 -22.10 6.63
N ASP A 250 5.51 -21.15 6.86
CA ASP A 250 4.13 -21.20 6.43
C ASP A 250 3.89 -20.20 5.30
N SER A 251 3.24 -20.63 4.23
CA SER A 251 2.84 -19.74 3.13
C SER A 251 1.57 -20.21 2.43
N GLY A 252 0.85 -19.25 1.86
CA GLY A 252 -0.39 -19.52 1.14
C GLY A 252 -1.10 -18.23 0.76
N VAL A 253 -2.36 -18.34 0.35
CA VAL A 253 -3.21 -17.19 0.05
C VAL A 253 -4.31 -17.10 1.10
N LEU A 254 -4.34 -16.00 1.85
CA LEU A 254 -5.44 -15.66 2.72
C LEU A 254 -6.70 -15.41 1.87
N ALA A 255 -7.72 -16.28 2.01
CA ALA A 255 -9.02 -16.12 1.39
C ALA A 255 -10.03 -15.58 2.39
N VAL A 256 -10.55 -14.37 2.14
CA VAL A 256 -11.50 -13.68 3.04
C VAL A 256 -12.68 -13.16 2.21
N ARG A 257 -13.91 -13.53 2.59
CA ARG A 257 -15.11 -12.96 1.97
C ARG A 257 -15.51 -11.66 2.64
N VAL A 258 -15.91 -10.69 1.82
CA VAL A 258 -16.53 -9.41 2.19
C VAL A 258 -18.02 -9.56 1.92
N ASN A 259 -18.81 -9.69 2.99
CA ASN A 259 -20.26 -9.84 2.92
C ASN A 259 -20.91 -8.59 3.52
N GLY A 260 -21.14 -7.58 2.68
CA GLY A 260 -21.55 -6.25 3.11
C GLY A 260 -20.50 -5.65 4.04
N ARG A 261 -20.84 -5.52 5.32
CA ARG A 261 -20.02 -4.86 6.36
C ARG A 261 -19.26 -5.84 7.26
N ARG A 262 -19.08 -7.09 6.81
CA ARG A 262 -18.40 -8.16 7.55
C ARG A 262 -17.32 -8.83 6.73
N LEU A 263 -16.24 -9.20 7.40
CA LEU A 263 -15.20 -10.07 6.88
C LEU A 263 -15.40 -11.49 7.40
N THR A 264 -15.24 -12.49 6.54
CA THR A 264 -15.26 -13.91 6.90
C THR A 264 -14.00 -14.56 6.38
N PHE A 265 -13.11 -14.97 7.30
CA PHE A 265 -11.97 -15.79 6.95
C PHE A 265 -12.47 -17.18 6.55
N GLU A 266 -12.18 -17.58 5.30
CA GLU A 266 -12.61 -18.86 4.76
C GLU A 266 -11.53 -19.92 5.06
N LYS A 267 -10.36 -19.77 4.46
CA LYS A 267 -9.18 -20.61 4.68
C LYS A 267 -7.93 -20.00 4.06
N VAL A 268 -6.79 -20.66 4.27
CA VAL A 268 -5.57 -20.39 3.50
C VAL A 268 -5.57 -21.31 2.28
N LEU A 269 -5.52 -20.75 1.07
CA LEU A 269 -5.33 -21.54 -0.14
C LEU A 269 -3.87 -21.98 -0.20
N ARG A 270 -3.67 -23.29 -0.11
CA ARG A 270 -2.36 -23.91 -0.15
C ARG A 270 -1.96 -24.18 -1.59
N ALA A 271 -0.81 -23.66 -2.01
CA ALA A 271 -0.29 -23.90 -3.34
C ALA A 271 0.29 -25.32 -3.45
N PHE A 272 1.23 -25.67 -2.57
CA PHE A 272 2.01 -26.90 -2.66
C PHE A 272 1.74 -27.91 -1.54
N GLU A 273 2.18 -27.66 -0.30
CA GLU A 273 1.88 -28.53 0.85
C GLU A 273 0.62 -28.02 1.59
N ASP A 274 -0.13 -28.92 2.23
CA ASP A 274 -1.39 -28.58 2.91
C ASP A 274 -1.20 -27.80 4.22
N GLY A 275 0.04 -27.61 4.65
CA GLY A 275 0.40 -26.86 5.85
C GLY A 275 1.84 -26.34 5.83
N PRO A 276 2.32 -25.80 6.97
CA PRO A 276 3.69 -25.32 7.10
C PRO A 276 4.71 -26.41 6.78
N ILE A 277 5.74 -26.05 6.02
CA ILE A 277 6.89 -26.93 5.75
C ILE A 277 7.85 -26.82 6.93
N SER A 278 8.38 -27.94 7.43
CA SER A 278 9.21 -27.97 8.64
C SER A 278 10.30 -29.05 8.62
N GLY A 279 11.25 -28.94 9.55
CA GLY A 279 12.29 -29.96 9.74
C GLY A 279 13.15 -30.19 8.49
N LYS A 280 13.42 -31.45 8.16
CA LYS A 280 14.27 -31.82 7.00
C LYS A 280 13.70 -31.36 5.66
N ASP A 281 12.39 -31.12 5.59
CA ASP A 281 11.76 -30.65 4.36
C ASP A 281 12.06 -29.18 4.06
N MET A 282 12.48 -28.39 5.05
CA MET A 282 12.94 -27.01 4.83
C MET A 282 14.13 -26.95 3.85
N GLU A 283 15.14 -27.79 4.05
CA GLU A 283 16.33 -27.85 3.19
C GLU A 283 16.01 -28.50 1.83
N ARG A 284 15.17 -29.53 1.84
CA ARG A 284 14.85 -30.30 0.63
C ARG A 284 13.93 -29.57 -0.33
N LEU A 285 12.95 -28.83 0.21
CA LEU A 285 11.88 -28.23 -0.59
C LEU A 285 12.09 -26.75 -0.88
N GLU A 286 12.98 -26.06 -0.15
CA GLU A 286 13.19 -24.61 -0.27
C GLU A 286 11.85 -23.84 -0.22
N PRO A 287 11.18 -23.80 0.93
CA PRO A 287 9.74 -23.55 1.01
C PRO A 287 9.29 -22.19 0.46
N TRP A 288 10.18 -21.19 0.48
CA TRP A 288 9.99 -19.87 -0.15
C TRP A 288 9.70 -19.93 -1.66
N ARG A 289 10.09 -21.01 -2.36
CA ARG A 289 9.77 -21.18 -3.79
C ARG A 289 8.27 -21.39 -4.04
N TRP A 290 7.54 -21.87 -3.03
CA TRP A 290 6.12 -22.17 -3.10
C TRP A 290 5.25 -21.03 -2.57
N THR A 291 5.86 -19.92 -2.17
CA THR A 291 5.16 -18.73 -1.71
C THR A 291 4.35 -18.12 -2.84
N PRO A 292 3.03 -17.93 -2.67
CA PRO A 292 2.23 -17.26 -3.66
C PRO A 292 2.72 -15.85 -3.92
N ILE A 293 2.91 -15.53 -5.19
CA ILE A 293 3.30 -14.19 -5.64
C ILE A 293 2.15 -13.47 -6.34
N ARG A 294 1.22 -14.22 -6.93
CA ARG A 294 0.04 -13.69 -7.65
C ARG A 294 -1.14 -14.62 -7.48
N THR A 295 -2.32 -14.02 -7.53
CA THR A 295 -3.59 -14.72 -7.66
C THR A 295 -4.34 -14.14 -8.84
N ILE A 296 -5.00 -14.99 -9.62
CA ILE A 296 -5.81 -14.57 -10.77
C ILE A 296 -7.10 -15.40 -10.76
N VAL A 297 -8.25 -14.74 -10.90
CA VAL A 297 -9.53 -15.45 -11.06
C VAL A 297 -9.87 -15.53 -12.54
N ILE A 298 -10.07 -16.75 -13.05
CA ILE A 298 -10.47 -17.00 -14.45
C ILE A 298 -11.59 -18.03 -14.45
N GLY A 299 -12.79 -17.60 -14.86
CA GLY A 299 -13.98 -18.44 -14.85
C GLY A 299 -14.29 -18.96 -13.43
N PRO A 300 -14.47 -20.28 -13.24
CA PRO A 300 -14.76 -20.85 -11.92
C PRO A 300 -13.51 -21.10 -11.07
N ASN A 301 -12.32 -20.66 -11.50
CA ASN A 301 -11.06 -21.06 -10.90
C ASN A 301 -10.24 -19.88 -10.39
N ILE A 302 -9.52 -20.11 -9.29
CA ILE A 302 -8.46 -19.26 -8.75
C ILE A 302 -7.12 -19.91 -9.12
N TYR A 303 -6.26 -19.17 -9.80
CA TYR A 303 -4.90 -19.56 -10.13
C TYR A 303 -3.95 -18.90 -9.13
N THR A 304 -3.26 -19.71 -8.33
CA THR A 304 -2.25 -19.27 -7.38
C THR A 304 -0.87 -19.53 -7.98
N ILE A 305 -0.14 -18.47 -8.31
CA ILE A 305 1.17 -18.54 -8.97
C ILE A 305 2.27 -18.40 -7.91
N THR A 306 3.26 -19.29 -7.96
CA THR A 306 4.46 -19.30 -7.11
C THR A 306 5.71 -19.32 -8.00
N GLN A 307 6.92 -19.24 -7.43
CA GLN A 307 8.16 -19.42 -8.20
C GLN A 307 8.35 -20.86 -8.68
N GLY A 308 7.78 -21.85 -7.99
CA GLY A 308 7.96 -23.26 -8.26
C GLY A 308 6.82 -23.92 -9.05
N GLY A 309 5.68 -23.25 -9.24
CA GLY A 309 4.52 -23.83 -9.92
C GLY A 309 3.24 -23.04 -9.76
N ILE A 310 2.15 -23.57 -10.30
CA ILE A 310 0.80 -22.97 -10.28
C ILE A 310 -0.17 -23.96 -9.64
N ALA A 311 -0.86 -23.53 -8.58
CA ALA A 311 -2.02 -24.23 -8.06
C ALA A 311 -3.30 -23.68 -8.68
N VAL A 312 -4.28 -24.55 -8.89
CA VAL A 312 -5.63 -24.18 -9.30
C VAL A 312 -6.59 -24.57 -8.19
N HIS A 313 -7.40 -23.62 -7.73
CA HIS A 313 -8.46 -23.84 -6.75
C HIS A 313 -9.81 -23.53 -7.39
N ASP A 314 -10.85 -24.24 -6.98
CA ASP A 314 -12.25 -23.89 -7.33
C ASP A 314 -12.63 -22.58 -6.62
N PHE A 315 -13.34 -21.66 -7.29
CA PHE A 315 -13.68 -20.36 -6.73
C PHE A 315 -14.76 -20.43 -5.63
N ASP A 316 -15.69 -21.37 -5.75
CA ASP A 316 -16.82 -21.48 -4.83
C ASP A 316 -16.44 -22.29 -3.59
N THR A 317 -15.81 -23.46 -3.78
CA THR A 317 -15.39 -24.34 -2.68
C THR A 317 -14.02 -23.98 -2.10
N LEU A 318 -13.22 -23.21 -2.86
CA LEU A 318 -11.84 -22.86 -2.54
C LEU A 318 -10.90 -24.08 -2.49
N ASP A 319 -11.36 -25.27 -2.88
CA ASP A 319 -10.57 -26.50 -2.81
C ASP A 319 -9.56 -26.56 -3.95
N ARG A 320 -8.36 -27.07 -3.65
CA ARG A 320 -7.32 -27.25 -4.66
C ARG A 320 -7.75 -28.36 -5.62
N ILE A 321 -7.84 -28.01 -6.90
CA ILE A 321 -8.12 -28.91 -8.01
C ILE A 321 -6.83 -29.61 -8.45
N THR A 322 -5.76 -28.85 -8.66
CA THR A 322 -4.45 -29.38 -9.08
C THR A 322 -3.31 -28.45 -8.68
N PHE A 323 -2.09 -28.95 -8.77
CA PHE A 323 -0.85 -28.18 -8.71
C PHE A 323 0.11 -28.67 -9.79
N GLU A 324 0.57 -27.76 -10.64
CA GLU A 324 1.55 -28.04 -11.69
C GLU A 324 2.89 -27.38 -11.34
N ARG A 325 3.95 -28.19 -11.28
CA ARG A 325 5.31 -27.74 -10.95
C ARG A 325 6.04 -27.31 -12.22
N PHE A 326 6.88 -26.28 -12.11
CA PHE A 326 7.86 -25.91 -13.14
C PHE A 326 9.16 -26.72 -13.04
#